data_AF-A0A523MSF2-F1
#
_entry.id   AF-A0A523MSF2-F1
#
_cell.length_a   1.000
_cell.length_b   1.000
_cell.length_c   1.000
_cell.angle_alpha   90.00
_cell.angle_beta   90.00
_cell.angle_gamma   90.00
#
_symmetry.space_group_name_H-M   'P 1'
#
loop_
_entity.id
_entity.type
_entity.pdbx_description
1 polymer ?
#
loop_
_entity_poly.entity_id
_entity_poly.type
_entity_poly.pdbx_seq_one_letter_code
_entity_poly.pdbx_strand_id
1 'polypeptide(L)'
;MFVFDPLTQGLELLARRDLQKAETLFLRVINDPYVQGDELNQARAYLNDIRSCQAGTKTLNFQRYKKLSKKTSLSLDEISHLLKAVYFSSCQTFAEIDEAVAEQTPKVINRLKQIKIRDIIARDGLFQRIEKRGMQAIKKDLPSAKSNGGKAALDSFRWKTIYRKFIEAINPILLERHLELLEYILETGEIGLLDDPKLTILTPKYRWIIESTLKSKWYLLRSYFFKAKSEIENQFSKKEGTRKYWEEVRYKKIQVFEKCGFHERHIQKFLYIDKLNYKALDEIYEFAESLNLNLIPRDVSLALRGVKKAKDHIKERGGFLMGSRKKFQDHLIQLGFSEKNSYEIARQAKRANNHQIAESFEQALQVARDEIYWYRVPPQSQTLRKYIEEQSCKHLSTVRIHLFDRGRLNKLLLLTGKSSIRKYLIKVYGEDVVDLHCYFRLETIHQYYKLKFFEYHDSHVPSVSELIKISRKGFRPLVIEGFNAFIKKRRLTIPQKLYEEMSRYQSVTSWEDPHTSPEEKFLLRFWFLMDYGVSITQGMIDRGIFKPGGDLWGYLKVQDSECRI
;
A
#
# COMPACT_ATOMS: atom_id res chain seq x y z
N MET A 1 35.06 -38.46 -10.03
CA MET A 1 34.71 -37.17 -10.67
C MET A 1 35.84 -36.89 -11.64
N PHE A 2 35.68 -37.22 -12.92
CA PHE A 2 36.74 -36.93 -13.90
C PHE A 2 36.75 -35.43 -14.14
N VAL A 3 37.88 -34.82 -13.83
CA VAL A 3 38.15 -33.41 -14.10
C VAL A 3 38.57 -33.32 -15.57
N PHE A 4 37.89 -32.50 -16.37
CA PHE A 4 38.49 -32.09 -17.64
C PHE A 4 39.50 -30.99 -17.31
N ASP A 5 40.67 -31.44 -16.86
CA ASP A 5 41.82 -30.59 -16.66
C ASP A 5 42.78 -30.88 -17.82
N PRO A 6 42.77 -30.06 -18.88
CA PRO A 6 43.64 -30.28 -20.03
C PRO A 6 45.12 -30.27 -19.66
N LEU A 7 45.50 -29.65 -18.53
CA LEU A 7 46.85 -29.74 -17.97
C LEU A 7 47.13 -31.15 -17.41
N THR A 8 46.20 -31.70 -16.60
CA THR A 8 46.32 -33.08 -16.08
C THR A 8 46.21 -34.14 -17.18
N GLN A 9 45.34 -33.95 -18.17
CA GLN A 9 45.23 -34.85 -19.32
C GLN A 9 46.49 -34.81 -20.20
N GLY A 10 47.05 -33.62 -20.44
CA GLY A 10 48.36 -33.45 -21.07
C GLY A 10 49.46 -34.18 -20.29
N LEU A 11 49.44 -34.11 -18.96
CA LEU A 11 50.36 -34.86 -18.09
C LEU A 11 50.16 -36.39 -18.15
N GLU A 12 48.93 -36.86 -18.26
CA GLU A 12 48.64 -38.30 -18.45
C GLU A 12 49.13 -38.81 -19.79
N LEU A 13 48.95 -38.04 -20.87
CA LEU A 13 49.45 -38.36 -22.20
C LEU A 13 50.99 -38.33 -22.25
N LEU A 14 51.60 -37.32 -21.62
CA LEU A 14 53.05 -37.29 -21.38
C LEU A 14 53.51 -38.54 -20.66
N ALA A 15 52.84 -38.95 -19.57
CA ALA A 15 53.18 -40.16 -18.82
C ALA A 15 53.02 -41.45 -19.63
N ARG A 16 52.14 -41.47 -20.66
CA ARG A 16 51.93 -42.57 -21.60
C ARG A 16 52.82 -42.51 -22.84
N ARG A 17 53.73 -41.52 -22.93
CA ARG A 17 54.66 -41.27 -24.04
C ARG A 17 53.99 -40.77 -25.34
N ASP A 18 52.75 -40.27 -25.27
CA ASP A 18 52.04 -39.70 -26.42
C ASP A 18 52.32 -38.19 -26.52
N LEU A 19 53.50 -37.85 -27.03
CA LEU A 19 54.04 -36.47 -27.01
C LEU A 19 53.25 -35.51 -27.91
N GLN A 20 52.77 -35.97 -29.06
CA GLN A 20 52.08 -35.14 -30.04
C GLN A 20 50.71 -34.68 -29.52
N LYS A 21 49.95 -35.58 -28.89
CA LYS A 21 48.66 -35.23 -28.29
C LYS A 21 48.82 -34.40 -27.03
N ALA A 22 49.86 -34.66 -26.22
CA ALA A 22 50.17 -33.85 -25.05
C ALA A 22 50.52 -32.41 -25.43
N GLU A 23 51.34 -32.21 -26.47
CA GLU A 23 51.71 -30.87 -26.98
C GLU A 23 50.48 -30.07 -27.43
N THR A 24 49.56 -30.73 -28.15
CA THR A 24 48.32 -30.12 -28.63
C THR A 24 47.43 -29.65 -27.47
N LEU A 25 47.34 -30.44 -26.39
CA LEU A 25 46.59 -30.05 -25.20
C LEU A 25 47.23 -28.88 -24.45
N PHE A 26 48.56 -28.85 -24.30
CA PHE A 26 49.24 -27.73 -23.64
C PHE A 26 49.15 -26.42 -24.44
N LEU A 27 49.21 -26.47 -25.77
CA LEU A 27 48.95 -25.31 -26.63
C LEU A 27 47.53 -24.78 -26.44
N ARG A 28 46.54 -25.67 -26.31
CA ARG A 28 45.14 -25.29 -26.03
C ARG A 28 44.98 -24.59 -24.68
N VAL A 29 45.74 -25.02 -23.65
CA VAL A 29 45.76 -24.35 -22.33
C VAL A 29 46.39 -22.95 -22.42
N ILE A 30 47.49 -22.81 -23.17
CA ILE A 30 48.19 -21.53 -23.33
C ILE A 30 47.35 -20.51 -24.12
N ASN A 31 46.54 -20.98 -25.06
CA ASN A 31 45.69 -20.15 -25.91
C ASN A 31 44.32 -19.81 -25.30
N ASP A 32 44.00 -20.31 -24.10
CA ASP A 32 42.74 -19.99 -23.41
C ASP A 32 42.88 -18.64 -22.65
N PRO A 33 42.11 -17.60 -23.01
CA PRO A 33 42.23 -16.27 -22.44
C PRO A 33 41.86 -16.19 -20.95
N TYR A 34 41.24 -17.24 -20.40
CA TYR A 34 40.82 -17.25 -19.01
C TYR A 34 41.87 -17.87 -18.10
N VAL A 35 42.83 -18.67 -18.60
CA VAL A 35 43.85 -19.39 -17.79
C VAL A 35 44.82 -18.42 -17.11
N GLN A 36 44.97 -18.52 -15.78
CA GLN A 36 45.78 -17.59 -15.00
C GLN A 36 47.06 -18.21 -14.41
N GLY A 37 48.14 -17.41 -14.44
CA GLY A 37 49.36 -17.53 -13.64
C GLY A 37 50.02 -18.91 -13.63
N ASP A 38 49.79 -19.66 -12.55
CA ASP A 38 50.50 -20.90 -12.26
C ASP A 38 50.18 -22.03 -13.26
N GLU A 39 48.92 -22.14 -13.72
CA GLU A 39 48.54 -23.17 -14.71
C GLU A 39 49.15 -22.88 -16.08
N LEU A 40 49.24 -21.60 -16.45
CA LEU A 40 49.85 -21.14 -17.69
C LEU A 40 51.38 -21.34 -17.68
N ASN A 41 52.02 -21.04 -16.55
CA ASN A 41 53.45 -21.29 -16.35
C ASN A 41 53.78 -22.79 -16.39
N GLN A 42 52.93 -23.64 -15.78
CA GLN A 42 53.08 -25.10 -15.83
C GLN A 42 52.88 -25.64 -17.25
N ALA A 43 51.86 -25.19 -17.98
CA ALA A 43 51.62 -25.59 -19.38
C ALA A 43 52.82 -25.22 -20.28
N ARG A 44 53.37 -24.01 -20.13
CA ARG A 44 54.58 -23.57 -20.85
C ARG A 44 55.80 -24.42 -20.50
N ALA A 45 55.99 -24.76 -19.22
CA ALA A 45 57.09 -25.60 -18.78
C ALA A 45 57.01 -27.01 -19.40
N TYR A 46 55.84 -27.65 -19.37
CA TYR A 46 55.65 -28.99 -19.96
C TYR A 46 55.76 -29.00 -21.49
N LEU A 47 55.30 -27.94 -22.15
CA LEU A 47 55.46 -27.76 -23.59
C LEU A 47 56.94 -27.58 -23.99
N ASN A 48 57.69 -26.80 -23.22
CA ASN A 48 59.15 -26.65 -23.43
C ASN A 48 59.90 -27.96 -23.18
N ASP A 49 59.46 -28.77 -22.21
CA ASP A 49 60.02 -30.10 -21.97
C ASP A 49 59.80 -31.04 -23.17
N ILE A 50 58.61 -31.03 -23.79
CA ILE A 50 58.32 -31.80 -25.02
C ILE A 50 59.22 -31.36 -26.16
N ARG A 51 59.31 -30.05 -26.43
CA ARG A 51 60.12 -29.49 -27.51
C ARG A 51 61.61 -29.78 -27.33
N SER A 52 62.11 -29.69 -26.09
CA SER A 52 63.51 -30.03 -25.75
C SER A 52 63.81 -31.51 -25.98
N CYS A 53 62.83 -32.39 -25.71
CA CYS A 53 62.93 -33.82 -26.00
C CYS A 53 62.93 -34.13 -27.50
N GLN A 54 62.07 -33.46 -28.28
CA GLN A 54 62.02 -33.60 -29.74
C GLN A 54 63.31 -33.11 -30.42
N ALA A 55 63.94 -32.06 -29.87
CA ALA A 55 65.23 -31.54 -30.33
C ALA A 55 66.45 -32.37 -29.87
N GLY A 56 66.25 -33.47 -29.14
CA GLY A 56 67.33 -34.35 -28.67
C GLY A 56 68.16 -33.83 -27.48
N THR A 57 67.76 -32.70 -26.89
CA THR A 57 68.54 -32.02 -25.83
C THR A 57 68.25 -32.50 -24.40
N LYS A 58 67.12 -33.19 -24.17
CA LYS A 58 66.68 -33.59 -22.83
C LYS A 58 65.90 -34.91 -22.85
N THR A 59 66.12 -35.78 -21.86
CA THR A 59 65.31 -36.98 -21.63
C THR A 59 64.15 -36.71 -20.66
N LEU A 60 62.93 -37.10 -21.03
CA LEU A 60 61.73 -36.88 -20.23
C LEU A 60 61.61 -37.88 -19.07
N ASN A 61 61.29 -37.40 -17.87
CA ASN A 61 61.02 -38.26 -16.71
C ASN A 61 59.52 -38.61 -16.61
N PHE A 62 59.13 -39.70 -17.26
CA PHE A 62 57.74 -40.18 -17.31
C PHE A 62 57.15 -40.57 -15.94
N GLN A 63 57.98 -41.03 -15.00
CA GLN A 63 57.52 -41.38 -13.65
C GLN A 63 57.13 -40.14 -12.83
N ARG A 64 57.82 -39.01 -13.04
CA ARG A 64 57.49 -37.73 -12.43
C ARG A 64 56.13 -37.22 -12.93
N TYR A 65 55.88 -37.26 -14.24
CA TYR A 65 54.59 -36.85 -14.81
C TYR A 65 53.43 -37.73 -14.34
N LYS A 66 53.65 -39.05 -14.19
CA LYS A 66 52.67 -40.00 -13.63
C LYS A 66 52.33 -39.74 -12.16
N LYS A 67 53.24 -39.17 -11.37
CA LYS A 67 52.97 -38.75 -9.98
C LYS A 67 52.22 -37.43 -9.92
N LEU A 68 52.50 -36.51 -10.85
CA LEU A 68 51.85 -35.21 -10.95
C LEU A 68 50.38 -35.33 -11.40
N SER A 69 50.08 -36.23 -12.35
CA SER A 69 48.71 -36.44 -12.82
C SER A 69 47.74 -37.00 -11.78
N LYS A 70 48.24 -37.57 -10.67
CA LYS A 70 47.42 -38.15 -9.60
C LYS A 70 47.00 -37.17 -8.49
N LYS A 71 47.53 -35.94 -8.48
CA LYS A 71 47.36 -34.98 -7.36
C LYS A 71 46.21 -33.97 -7.52
N THR A 72 45.58 -33.86 -8.69
CA THR A 72 44.65 -32.78 -9.03
C THR A 72 43.19 -33.13 -8.69
N SER A 73 42.83 -33.01 -7.40
CA SER A 73 41.42 -32.88 -7.03
C SER A 73 40.95 -31.44 -7.25
N LEU A 74 39.96 -31.23 -8.13
CA LEU A 74 39.27 -29.94 -8.33
C LEU A 74 38.86 -29.34 -6.98
N SER A 75 39.50 -28.24 -6.57
CA SER A 75 39.10 -27.51 -5.37
C SER A 75 37.96 -26.54 -5.70
N LEU A 76 36.90 -26.56 -4.88
CA LEU A 76 35.80 -25.58 -4.92
C LEU A 76 36.08 -24.39 -3.99
N ASP A 77 37.29 -24.28 -3.45
CA ASP A 77 37.63 -23.29 -2.44
C ASP A 77 37.65 -21.89 -3.05
N GLU A 78 38.14 -21.72 -4.27
CA GLU A 78 38.12 -20.44 -5.00
C GLU A 78 36.68 -19.90 -5.20
N ILE A 79 35.72 -20.78 -5.55
CA ILE A 79 34.29 -20.43 -5.63
C ILE A 79 33.74 -20.04 -4.26
N SER A 80 34.16 -20.76 -3.21
CA SER A 80 33.74 -20.47 -1.84
C SER A 80 34.31 -19.13 -1.34
N HIS A 81 35.54 -18.79 -1.73
CA HIS A 81 36.18 -17.51 -1.43
C HIS A 81 35.48 -16.33 -2.14
N LEU A 82 35.07 -16.50 -3.39
CA LEU A 82 34.27 -15.51 -4.12
C LEU A 82 32.95 -15.24 -3.41
N LEU A 83 32.17 -16.30 -3.16
CA LEU A 83 30.86 -16.20 -2.52
C LEU A 83 30.94 -15.54 -1.15
N LYS A 84 32.01 -15.83 -0.41
CA LYS A 84 32.32 -15.22 0.87
C LYS A 84 32.66 -13.73 0.73
N ALA A 85 33.47 -13.34 -0.25
CA ALA A 85 33.83 -11.93 -0.48
C ALA A 85 32.58 -11.08 -0.80
N VAL A 86 31.68 -11.61 -1.64
CA VAL A 86 30.40 -10.95 -1.95
C VAL A 86 29.48 -10.92 -0.72
N TYR A 87 29.48 -11.95 0.12
CA TYR A 87 28.66 -11.97 1.35
C TYR A 87 29.07 -10.89 2.35
N PHE A 88 30.37 -10.68 2.55
CA PHE A 88 30.89 -9.67 3.48
C PHE A 88 31.04 -8.26 2.87
N SER A 89 30.68 -8.07 1.60
CA SER A 89 30.69 -6.74 0.98
C SER A 89 29.62 -5.81 1.58
N SER A 90 29.76 -4.51 1.35
CA SER A 90 28.78 -3.50 1.78
C SER A 90 27.50 -3.44 0.93
N CYS A 91 27.37 -4.26 -0.12
CA CYS A 91 26.23 -4.25 -1.04
C CYS A 91 24.91 -4.50 -0.30
N GLN A 92 23.89 -3.67 -0.51
CA GLN A 92 22.57 -3.78 0.13
C GLN A 92 21.45 -4.06 -0.87
N THR A 93 21.57 -3.59 -2.12
CA THR A 93 20.54 -3.76 -3.14
C THR A 93 20.79 -5.00 -4.01
N PHE A 94 19.74 -5.51 -4.66
CA PHE A 94 19.88 -6.63 -5.60
C PHE A 94 20.82 -6.30 -6.77
N ALA A 95 20.77 -5.06 -7.28
CA ALA A 95 21.62 -4.60 -8.38
C ALA A 95 23.11 -4.55 -7.99
N GLU A 96 23.43 -4.03 -6.80
CA GLU A 96 24.80 -4.01 -6.28
C GLU A 96 25.36 -5.42 -6.07
N ILE A 97 24.52 -6.36 -5.62
CA ILE A 97 24.93 -7.77 -5.47
C ILE A 97 25.18 -8.40 -6.85
N ASP A 98 24.33 -8.12 -7.85
CA ASP A 98 24.51 -8.64 -9.22
C ASP A 98 25.82 -8.16 -9.84
N GLU A 99 26.14 -6.87 -9.68
CA GLU A 99 27.38 -6.29 -10.18
C GLU A 99 28.60 -6.88 -9.47
N ALA A 100 28.56 -7.01 -8.14
CA ALA A 100 29.64 -7.61 -7.36
C ALA A 100 29.87 -9.09 -7.71
N VAL A 101 28.81 -9.85 -8.00
CA VAL A 101 28.92 -11.24 -8.47
C VAL A 101 29.53 -11.26 -9.87
N ALA A 102 29.08 -10.41 -10.79
CA ALA A 102 29.58 -10.34 -12.15
C ALA A 102 31.07 -9.99 -12.21
N GLU A 103 31.53 -9.04 -11.39
CA GLU A 103 32.94 -8.62 -11.32
C GLU A 103 33.87 -9.75 -10.86
N GLN A 104 33.41 -10.58 -9.92
CA GLN A 104 34.24 -11.65 -9.37
C GLN A 104 34.16 -12.95 -10.19
N THR A 105 33.08 -13.15 -10.96
CA THR A 105 32.84 -14.37 -11.75
C THR A 105 34.01 -14.74 -12.68
N PRO A 106 34.65 -13.81 -13.42
CA PRO A 106 35.83 -14.10 -14.26
C PRO A 106 36.95 -14.88 -13.57
N LYS A 107 37.17 -14.66 -12.27
CA LYS A 107 38.23 -15.32 -11.49
C LYS A 107 38.00 -16.82 -11.30
N VAL A 108 36.76 -17.28 -11.43
CA VAL A 108 36.38 -18.69 -11.25
C VAL A 108 35.97 -19.38 -12.55
N ILE A 109 35.98 -18.67 -13.70
CA ILE A 109 35.55 -19.23 -15.00
C ILE A 109 36.34 -20.49 -15.36
N ASN A 110 37.67 -20.51 -15.19
CA ASN A 110 38.47 -21.70 -15.49
C ASN A 110 38.04 -22.91 -14.66
N ARG A 111 37.85 -22.69 -13.35
CA ARG A 111 37.40 -23.76 -12.44
C ARG A 111 36.04 -24.27 -12.84
N LEU A 112 35.14 -23.37 -13.22
CA LEU A 112 33.81 -23.73 -13.71
C LEU A 112 33.89 -24.52 -15.03
N LYS A 113 34.77 -24.12 -15.96
CA LYS A 113 35.00 -24.82 -17.24
C LYS A 113 35.63 -26.21 -17.08
N GLN A 114 36.38 -26.44 -16.01
CA GLN A 114 36.95 -27.75 -15.65
C GLN A 114 35.89 -28.72 -15.08
N ILE A 115 34.73 -28.21 -14.65
CA ILE A 115 33.65 -29.03 -14.10
C ILE A 115 32.84 -29.68 -15.23
N LYS A 116 32.83 -31.01 -15.22
CA LYS A 116 32.00 -31.80 -16.13
C LYS A 116 30.65 -32.12 -15.49
N ILE A 117 29.58 -31.67 -16.14
CA ILE A 117 28.20 -32.01 -15.76
C ILE A 117 27.71 -33.10 -16.70
N ARG A 118 27.48 -34.30 -16.16
CA ARG A 118 27.01 -35.45 -16.92
C ARG A 118 25.50 -35.44 -17.13
N ASP A 119 24.77 -35.12 -16.05
CA ASP A 119 23.33 -35.12 -16.01
C ASP A 119 22.79 -34.10 -14.99
N ILE A 120 21.46 -34.07 -14.92
CA ILE A 120 20.64 -33.26 -14.00
C ILE A 120 21.08 -33.44 -12.54
N ILE A 121 21.28 -34.69 -12.14
CA ILE A 121 21.50 -35.08 -10.75
C ILE A 121 22.90 -34.65 -10.32
N ALA A 122 23.90 -34.82 -11.20
CA ALA A 122 25.26 -34.38 -10.99
C ALA A 122 25.37 -32.87 -10.88
N ARG A 123 24.57 -32.13 -11.66
CA ARG A 123 24.47 -30.67 -11.60
C ARG A 123 23.85 -30.19 -10.29
N ASP A 124 22.70 -30.74 -9.92
CA ASP A 124 22.04 -30.35 -8.66
C ASP A 124 22.88 -30.74 -7.45
N GLY A 125 23.56 -31.89 -7.51
CA GLY A 125 24.55 -32.28 -6.53
C GLY A 125 25.79 -31.37 -6.51
N LEU A 126 26.18 -30.77 -7.62
CA LEU A 126 27.24 -29.75 -7.67
C LEU A 126 26.77 -28.45 -6.99
N PHE A 127 25.60 -27.96 -7.37
CA PHE A 127 24.99 -26.75 -6.79
C PHE A 127 24.80 -26.89 -5.28
N GLN A 128 24.25 -28.00 -4.80
CA GLN A 128 24.16 -28.28 -3.37
C GLN A 128 25.52 -28.34 -2.68
N ARG A 129 26.57 -28.84 -3.35
CA ARG A 129 27.94 -28.84 -2.79
C ARG A 129 28.51 -27.43 -2.71
N ILE A 130 28.32 -26.61 -3.74
CA ILE A 130 28.72 -25.19 -3.73
C ILE A 130 27.97 -24.44 -2.63
N GLU A 131 26.65 -24.64 -2.52
CA GLU A 131 25.82 -24.01 -1.49
C GLU A 131 26.29 -24.38 -0.08
N LYS A 132 26.51 -25.67 0.20
CA LYS A 132 26.97 -26.15 1.51
C LYS A 132 28.37 -25.65 1.84
N ARG A 133 29.33 -25.72 0.91
CA ARG A 133 30.72 -25.27 1.14
C ARG A 133 30.82 -23.75 1.29
N GLY A 134 30.13 -22.99 0.45
CA GLY A 134 30.08 -21.53 0.57
C GLY A 134 29.49 -21.09 1.92
N MET A 135 28.38 -21.73 2.34
CA MET A 135 27.79 -21.47 3.65
C MET A 135 28.74 -21.85 4.81
N GLN A 136 29.47 -22.97 4.69
CA GLN A 136 30.50 -23.36 5.67
C GLN A 136 31.65 -22.34 5.74
N ALA A 137 32.12 -21.85 4.60
CA ALA A 137 33.19 -20.85 4.51
C ALA A 137 32.77 -19.51 5.15
N ILE A 138 31.53 -19.09 4.96
CA ILE A 138 30.96 -17.89 5.61
C ILE A 138 30.84 -18.09 7.13
N LYS A 139 30.32 -19.25 7.57
CA LYS A 139 30.20 -19.58 9.00
C LYS A 139 31.54 -19.61 9.72
N LYS A 140 32.60 -20.06 9.05
CA LYS A 140 33.96 -20.16 9.60
C LYS A 140 34.55 -18.78 9.95
N ASP A 141 34.19 -17.74 9.19
CA ASP A 141 34.75 -16.39 9.34
C ASP A 141 33.80 -15.36 9.95
N LEU A 142 32.53 -15.74 10.15
CA LEU A 142 31.57 -14.98 10.93
C LEU A 142 32.08 -14.56 12.33
N PRO A 143 32.85 -15.39 13.09
CA PRO A 143 33.39 -14.98 14.39
C PRO A 143 34.54 -13.95 14.31
N SER A 144 35.21 -13.79 13.16
CA SER A 144 36.35 -12.87 12.96
C SER A 144 35.97 -11.48 12.44
N ALA A 145 34.75 -11.27 11.93
CA ALA A 145 34.24 -9.97 11.50
C ALA A 145 33.56 -9.23 12.67
N LYS A 146 34.34 -8.71 13.63
CA LYS A 146 33.85 -7.88 14.73
C LYS A 146 34.23 -6.41 14.54
N SER A 147 33.22 -5.55 14.41
CA SER A 147 33.23 -4.23 15.04
C SER A 147 31.83 -4.01 15.66
N ASN A 148 31.80 -3.81 16.98
CA ASN A 148 30.66 -3.40 17.81
C ASN A 148 29.58 -4.47 18.17
N GLY A 149 29.85 -5.21 19.25
CA GLY A 149 28.86 -5.42 20.33
C GLY A 149 27.68 -6.38 20.17
N GLY A 150 27.46 -7.02 19.02
CA GLY A 150 26.39 -8.01 18.84
C GLY A 150 26.88 -9.33 18.25
N LYS A 151 26.32 -10.48 18.67
CA LYS A 151 26.53 -11.77 17.98
C LYS A 151 26.04 -11.62 16.53
N ALA A 152 26.96 -11.56 15.56
CA ALA A 152 26.60 -11.57 14.15
C ALA A 152 25.85 -12.88 13.87
N ALA A 153 24.55 -12.79 13.62
CA ALA A 153 23.75 -13.93 13.17
C ALA A 153 23.94 -14.07 11.66
N LEU A 154 24.05 -15.31 11.17
CA LEU A 154 24.08 -15.57 9.73
C LEU A 154 22.78 -15.06 9.09
N ASP A 155 22.89 -14.11 8.17
CA ASP A 155 21.74 -13.67 7.37
C ASP A 155 21.48 -14.70 6.26
N SER A 156 20.61 -15.66 6.59
CA SER A 156 20.14 -16.70 5.67
C SER A 156 19.50 -16.13 4.41
N PHE A 157 18.87 -14.94 4.49
CA PHE A 157 18.21 -14.33 3.34
C PHE A 157 19.23 -13.71 2.39
N ARG A 158 20.21 -12.96 2.92
CA ARG A 158 21.34 -12.43 2.13
C ARG A 158 22.09 -13.55 1.41
N TRP A 159 22.39 -14.65 2.11
CA TRP A 159 23.04 -15.81 1.51
C TRP A 159 22.24 -16.40 0.34
N LYS A 160 20.92 -16.59 0.53
CA LYS A 160 20.04 -17.12 -0.53
C LYS A 160 20.03 -16.22 -1.77
N THR A 161 20.02 -14.90 -1.59
CA THR A 161 20.08 -13.95 -2.68
C THR A 161 21.40 -14.06 -3.44
N ILE A 162 22.54 -13.98 -2.74
CA ILE A 162 23.87 -14.05 -3.36
C ILE A 162 24.06 -15.38 -4.10
N TYR A 163 23.67 -16.48 -3.48
CA TYR A 163 23.76 -17.79 -4.10
C TYR A 163 22.89 -17.89 -5.36
N ARG A 164 21.64 -17.38 -5.32
CA ARG A 164 20.76 -17.32 -6.50
C ARG A 164 21.41 -16.54 -7.65
N LYS A 165 21.92 -15.34 -7.37
CA LYS A 165 22.56 -14.47 -8.36
C LYS A 165 23.86 -15.05 -8.91
N PHE A 166 24.64 -15.70 -8.07
CA PHE A 166 25.82 -16.46 -8.51
C PHE A 166 25.44 -17.61 -9.46
N ILE A 167 24.40 -18.38 -9.15
CA ILE A 167 23.92 -19.44 -10.04
C ILE A 167 23.43 -18.86 -11.38
N GLU A 168 22.72 -17.74 -11.38
CA GLU A 168 22.31 -17.01 -12.59
C GLU A 168 23.52 -16.62 -13.45
N ALA A 169 24.59 -16.11 -12.82
CA ALA A 169 25.81 -15.68 -13.52
C ALA A 169 26.63 -16.83 -14.12
N ILE A 170 26.76 -17.96 -13.41
CA ILE A 170 27.59 -19.09 -13.88
C ILE A 170 26.88 -20.03 -14.86
N ASN A 171 25.54 -20.06 -14.86
CA ASN A 171 24.77 -20.98 -15.69
C ASN A 171 25.09 -20.86 -17.20
N PRO A 172 25.18 -19.66 -17.79
CA PRO A 172 25.60 -19.49 -19.18
C PRO A 172 27.01 -20.02 -19.47
N ILE A 173 27.94 -19.83 -18.53
CA ILE A 173 29.35 -20.27 -18.67
C ILE A 173 29.43 -21.80 -18.66
N LEU A 174 28.70 -22.45 -17.75
CA LEU A 174 28.59 -23.90 -17.72
C LEU A 174 27.94 -24.40 -19.02
N LEU A 175 26.94 -23.69 -19.55
CA LEU A 175 26.29 -23.99 -20.83
C LEU A 175 27.24 -24.05 -22.00
N GLU A 176 27.90 -22.93 -22.24
CA GLU A 176 28.85 -22.77 -23.33
C GLU A 176 29.87 -23.92 -23.31
N ARG A 177 30.40 -24.24 -22.13
CA ARG A 177 31.35 -25.33 -21.98
C ARG A 177 30.80 -26.71 -22.34
N HIS A 178 29.55 -27.00 -21.97
CA HIS A 178 28.92 -28.27 -22.33
C HIS A 178 28.72 -28.39 -23.84
N LEU A 179 28.36 -27.29 -24.50
CA LEU A 179 28.22 -27.25 -25.96
C LEU A 179 29.57 -27.46 -26.66
N GLU A 180 30.63 -26.82 -26.19
CA GLU A 180 32.00 -27.04 -26.70
C GLU A 180 32.43 -28.51 -26.57
N LEU A 181 32.08 -29.17 -25.46
CA LEU A 181 32.40 -30.60 -25.25
C LEU A 181 31.66 -31.48 -26.27
N LEU A 182 30.38 -31.18 -26.52
CA LEU A 182 29.53 -31.90 -27.47
C LEU A 182 30.01 -31.71 -28.92
N GLU A 183 30.39 -30.49 -29.30
CA GLU A 183 31.02 -30.19 -30.59
C GLU A 183 32.31 -31.01 -30.76
N TYR A 184 33.18 -30.98 -29.75
CA TYR A 184 34.43 -31.73 -29.76
C TYR A 184 34.23 -33.25 -29.90
N ILE A 185 33.23 -33.83 -29.21
CA ILE A 185 32.92 -35.27 -29.31
C ILE A 185 32.42 -35.64 -30.73
N LEU A 186 31.66 -34.76 -31.38
CA LEU A 186 31.22 -34.98 -32.76
C LEU A 186 32.36 -34.97 -33.76
N GLU A 187 33.32 -34.05 -33.58
CA GLU A 187 34.48 -33.88 -34.44
C GLU A 187 35.50 -35.02 -34.28
N THR A 188 35.78 -35.42 -33.04
CA THR A 188 36.86 -36.37 -32.72
C THR A 188 36.40 -37.82 -32.58
N GLY A 189 35.10 -38.05 -32.38
CA GLY A 189 34.54 -39.39 -32.13
C GLY A 189 34.88 -39.95 -30.73
N GLU A 190 35.49 -39.16 -29.84
CA GLU A 190 35.93 -39.57 -28.50
C GLU A 190 34.76 -39.68 -27.51
N ILE A 191 33.86 -40.66 -27.71
CA ILE A 191 32.64 -40.83 -26.89
C ILE A 191 32.93 -41.15 -25.42
N GLY A 192 34.14 -41.63 -25.11
CA GLY A 192 34.60 -41.83 -23.72
C GLY A 192 34.54 -40.55 -22.89
N LEU A 193 34.54 -39.37 -23.52
CA LEU A 193 34.35 -38.08 -22.88
C LEU A 193 32.91 -37.82 -22.42
N LEU A 194 31.95 -38.73 -22.62
CA LEU A 194 30.61 -38.66 -22.00
C LEU A 194 30.54 -39.44 -20.67
N ASP A 195 31.53 -40.28 -20.35
CA ASP A 195 31.57 -41.17 -19.17
C ASP A 195 30.32 -42.05 -18.98
N ASP A 196 29.66 -42.48 -20.04
CA ASP A 196 28.62 -43.50 -19.95
C ASP A 196 29.26 -44.89 -20.07
N PRO A 197 29.21 -45.73 -19.03
CA PRO A 197 29.81 -47.07 -19.07
C PRO A 197 29.22 -47.97 -20.15
N LYS A 198 28.05 -47.61 -20.72
CA LYS A 198 27.39 -48.34 -21.81
C LYS A 198 27.87 -47.90 -23.20
N LEU A 199 28.69 -46.86 -23.31
CA LEU A 199 29.12 -46.27 -24.57
C LEU A 199 30.61 -46.52 -24.83
N THR A 200 30.87 -47.38 -25.81
CA THR A 200 32.22 -47.68 -26.30
C THR A 200 32.48 -47.09 -27.69
N ILE A 201 31.44 -46.84 -28.50
CA ILE A 201 31.54 -46.33 -29.88
C ILE A 201 30.44 -45.30 -30.16
N LEU A 202 30.75 -44.24 -30.91
CA LEU A 202 29.77 -43.24 -31.37
C LEU A 202 28.85 -43.81 -32.45
N THR A 203 27.67 -44.30 -32.03
CA THR A 203 26.68 -44.83 -32.98
C THR A 203 25.94 -43.70 -33.71
N PRO A 204 25.35 -43.97 -34.90
CA PRO A 204 24.57 -42.98 -35.66
C PRO A 204 23.45 -42.33 -34.83
N LYS A 205 22.86 -43.09 -33.89
CA LYS A 205 21.85 -42.59 -32.95
C LYS A 205 22.42 -41.50 -32.03
N TYR A 206 23.62 -41.67 -31.49
CA TYR A 206 24.24 -40.66 -30.61
C TYR A 206 24.75 -39.45 -31.39
N ARG A 207 25.31 -39.65 -32.59
CA ARG A 207 25.68 -38.53 -33.48
C ARG A 207 24.47 -37.64 -33.80
N TRP A 208 23.33 -38.23 -34.18
CA TRP A 208 22.10 -37.49 -34.43
C TRP A 208 21.58 -36.73 -33.20
N ILE A 209 21.67 -37.32 -32.01
CA ILE A 209 21.28 -36.67 -30.75
C ILE A 209 22.14 -35.43 -30.49
N ILE A 210 23.46 -35.54 -30.63
CA ILE A 210 24.38 -34.43 -30.36
C ILE A 210 24.19 -33.31 -31.40
N GLU A 211 24.11 -33.63 -32.69
CA GLU A 211 23.88 -32.66 -33.77
C GLU A 211 22.55 -31.90 -33.60
N SER A 212 21.49 -32.61 -33.23
CA SER A 212 20.18 -32.01 -32.95
C SER A 212 20.25 -31.06 -31.75
N THR A 213 21.03 -31.44 -30.74
CA THR A 213 21.24 -30.65 -29.52
C THR A 213 21.96 -29.34 -29.86
N LEU A 214 23.05 -29.38 -30.63
CA LEU A 214 23.79 -28.18 -31.05
C LEU A 214 22.98 -27.22 -31.93
N LYS A 215 22.26 -27.73 -32.94
CA LYS A 215 21.40 -26.90 -33.82
C LYS A 215 20.32 -26.16 -33.04
N SER A 216 19.85 -26.77 -31.96
CA SER A 216 18.71 -26.26 -31.21
C SER A 216 19.05 -25.17 -30.20
N LYS A 217 20.34 -24.83 -29.96
CA LYS A 217 20.95 -23.85 -29.00
C LYS A 217 20.03 -23.36 -27.87
N TRP A 218 18.97 -22.67 -28.25
CA TRP A 218 17.78 -22.30 -27.49
C TRP A 218 17.20 -23.38 -26.57
N TYR A 219 17.16 -24.65 -27.01
CA TYR A 219 16.66 -25.74 -26.16
C TYR A 219 17.60 -26.01 -25.00
N LEU A 220 18.93 -25.87 -25.11
CA LEU A 220 19.85 -26.11 -23.97
C LEU A 220 19.86 -25.00 -22.92
N LEU A 221 19.66 -23.73 -23.32
CA LEU A 221 19.41 -22.62 -22.37
C LEU A 221 18.15 -22.90 -21.50
N ARG A 222 17.17 -23.63 -22.05
CA ARG A 222 15.94 -24.08 -21.35
C ARG A 222 15.97 -25.54 -20.85
N SER A 223 16.96 -26.34 -21.27
CA SER A 223 17.06 -27.79 -21.12
C SER A 223 18.48 -28.18 -20.76
N TYR A 224 18.99 -27.58 -19.68
CA TYR A 224 20.08 -28.17 -18.92
C TYR A 224 19.70 -29.46 -18.17
N PHE A 225 18.57 -30.05 -18.53
CA PHE A 225 17.87 -31.08 -17.82
C PHE A 225 17.08 -31.98 -18.81
N PHE A 226 17.74 -33.02 -19.31
CA PHE A 226 17.37 -33.96 -20.39
C PHE A 226 15.96 -34.58 -20.39
N LYS A 227 15.43 -34.92 -21.60
CA LYS A 227 15.36 -36.31 -22.18
C LYS A 227 14.75 -36.28 -23.60
N ALA A 228 15.06 -37.28 -24.43
CA ALA A 228 14.91 -37.27 -25.89
C ALA A 228 13.45 -37.17 -26.40
N LYS A 229 13.27 -36.51 -27.55
CA LYS A 229 12.02 -36.21 -28.28
C LYS A 229 10.99 -37.37 -28.35
N SER A 230 11.44 -38.62 -28.46
CA SER A 230 10.58 -39.81 -28.54
C SER A 230 10.05 -40.30 -27.18
N GLU A 231 10.74 -40.01 -26.06
CA GLU A 231 10.20 -40.20 -24.71
C GLU A 231 9.29 -39.03 -24.28
N ILE A 232 9.51 -37.84 -24.85
CA ILE A 232 8.70 -36.64 -24.62
C ILE A 232 7.28 -36.80 -25.21
N GLU A 233 7.13 -37.33 -26.41
CA GLU A 233 5.79 -37.55 -27.01
C GLU A 233 4.94 -38.53 -26.19
N ASN A 234 5.55 -39.57 -25.61
CA ASN A 234 4.84 -40.55 -24.78
C ASN A 234 4.62 -40.08 -23.32
N GLN A 235 5.48 -39.20 -22.77
CA GLN A 235 5.29 -38.63 -21.43
C GLN A 235 4.23 -37.50 -21.37
N PHE A 236 3.86 -36.87 -22.48
CA PHE A 236 2.78 -35.86 -22.49
C PHE A 236 1.36 -36.44 -22.36
N SER A 237 1.20 -37.77 -22.37
CA SER A 237 -0.08 -38.43 -22.09
C SER A 237 -0.31 -38.76 -20.60
N LYS A 238 0.71 -38.58 -19.73
CA LYS A 238 0.59 -38.83 -18.28
C LYS A 238 1.04 -37.63 -17.45
N LYS A 239 0.26 -37.33 -16.42
CA LYS A 239 0.25 -36.09 -15.61
C LYS A 239 1.51 -35.90 -14.72
N GLU A 240 2.69 -35.67 -15.31
CA GLU A 240 3.90 -35.18 -14.59
C GLU A 240 4.27 -33.72 -14.98
N GLY A 241 3.27 -32.88 -15.29
CA GLY A 241 3.46 -31.50 -15.75
C GLY A 241 3.67 -30.41 -14.67
N THR A 242 3.79 -30.74 -13.39
CA THR A 242 3.60 -29.78 -12.28
C THR A 242 4.86 -29.29 -11.57
N ARG A 243 6.09 -29.61 -12.01
CA ARG A 243 7.31 -29.06 -11.36
C ARG A 243 7.98 -27.96 -12.19
N LYS A 244 8.08 -28.17 -13.50
CA LYS A 244 8.79 -27.29 -14.45
C LYS A 244 8.07 -25.94 -14.68
N TYR A 245 6.74 -25.95 -14.83
CA TYR A 245 5.93 -24.73 -14.92
C TYR A 245 6.04 -23.85 -13.67
N TRP A 246 6.17 -24.47 -12.49
CA TRP A 246 6.21 -23.76 -11.22
C TRP A 246 7.53 -23.04 -10.97
N GLU A 247 8.65 -23.56 -11.48
CA GLU A 247 9.96 -22.92 -11.38
C GLU A 247 10.05 -21.67 -12.28
N GLU A 248 9.54 -21.73 -13.52
CA GLU A 248 9.50 -20.57 -14.43
C GLU A 248 8.58 -19.46 -13.89
N VAL A 249 7.37 -19.83 -13.47
CA VAL A 249 6.40 -18.90 -12.88
C VAL A 249 6.94 -18.28 -11.59
N ARG A 250 7.74 -19.02 -10.82
CA ARG A 250 8.37 -18.53 -9.60
C ARG A 250 9.46 -17.50 -9.91
N TYR A 251 10.28 -17.73 -10.92
CA TYR A 251 11.33 -16.79 -11.33
C TYR A 251 10.76 -15.45 -11.79
N LYS A 252 9.73 -15.48 -12.66
CA LYS A 252 9.04 -14.28 -13.13
C LYS A 252 8.45 -13.43 -12.00
N LYS A 253 7.90 -14.08 -10.95
CA LYS A 253 7.41 -13.36 -9.75
C LYS A 253 8.54 -12.69 -8.97
N ILE A 254 9.69 -13.37 -8.81
CA ILE A 254 10.85 -12.82 -8.10
C ILE A 254 11.33 -11.55 -8.79
N GLN A 255 11.42 -11.54 -10.13
CA GLN A 255 11.82 -10.36 -10.89
C GLN A 255 10.92 -9.15 -10.63
N VAL A 256 9.59 -9.34 -10.60
CA VAL A 256 8.64 -8.25 -10.29
C VAL A 256 8.88 -7.72 -8.86
N PHE A 257 9.11 -8.60 -7.89
CA PHE A 257 9.38 -8.20 -6.52
C PHE A 257 10.74 -7.49 -6.34
N GLU A 258 11.78 -7.93 -7.05
CA GLU A 258 13.10 -7.29 -7.07
C GLU A 258 13.02 -5.88 -7.65
N LYS A 259 12.32 -5.70 -8.79
CA LYS A 259 12.07 -4.37 -9.38
C LYS A 259 11.35 -3.42 -8.43
N CYS A 260 10.41 -3.93 -7.63
CA CYS A 260 9.69 -3.15 -6.63
C CYS A 260 10.44 -2.95 -5.31
N GLY A 261 11.68 -3.48 -5.17
CA GLY A 261 12.49 -3.32 -3.96
C GLY A 261 12.01 -4.12 -2.74
N PHE A 262 11.34 -5.25 -2.94
CA PHE A 262 10.84 -6.06 -1.81
C PHE A 262 12.00 -6.75 -1.07
N HIS A 263 11.95 -6.75 0.26
CA HIS A 263 12.85 -7.59 1.06
C HIS A 263 12.61 -9.09 0.80
N GLU A 264 13.70 -9.87 0.77
CA GLU A 264 13.66 -11.32 0.52
C GLU A 264 12.73 -12.06 1.51
N ARG A 265 12.57 -11.59 2.75
CA ARG A 265 11.57 -12.12 3.71
C ARG A 265 10.14 -12.08 3.16
N HIS A 266 9.75 -10.97 2.54
CA HIS A 266 8.43 -10.80 1.95
C HIS A 266 8.26 -11.63 0.67
N ILE A 267 9.31 -11.70 -0.16
CA ILE A 267 9.33 -12.55 -1.36
C ILE A 267 9.07 -14.00 -0.98
N GLN A 268 9.80 -14.53 0.00
CA GLN A 268 9.65 -15.91 0.48
C GLN A 268 8.24 -16.15 1.03
N LYS A 269 7.66 -15.21 1.79
CA LYS A 269 6.27 -15.31 2.26
C LYS A 269 5.27 -15.44 1.10
N PHE A 270 5.35 -14.56 0.09
CA PHE A 270 4.40 -14.56 -1.03
C PHE A 270 4.57 -15.75 -1.97
N LEU A 271 5.79 -16.27 -2.10
CA LEU A 271 6.08 -17.45 -2.93
C LEU A 271 5.61 -18.76 -2.29
N TYR A 272 5.80 -18.92 -0.97
CA TYR A 272 5.59 -20.22 -0.31
C TYR A 272 4.27 -20.35 0.44
N ILE A 273 3.82 -19.29 1.11
CA ILE A 273 2.64 -19.35 1.99
C ILE A 273 1.38 -18.99 1.21
N ASP A 274 1.46 -17.94 0.41
CA ASP A 274 0.27 -17.29 -0.14
C ASP A 274 -0.12 -17.75 -1.57
N LYS A 275 0.73 -18.56 -2.25
CA LYS A 275 0.49 -19.13 -3.59
C LYS A 275 -0.11 -18.14 -4.62
N LEU A 276 0.37 -16.90 -4.65
CA LEU A 276 -0.10 -15.85 -5.58
C LEU A 276 0.00 -16.31 -7.05
N ASN A 277 -1.01 -16.04 -7.89
CA ASN A 277 -0.92 -16.28 -9.33
C ASN A 277 -0.04 -15.22 -10.02
N TYR A 278 0.85 -15.61 -10.94
CA TYR A 278 1.69 -14.66 -11.68
C TYR A 278 0.87 -13.66 -12.49
N LYS A 279 -0.19 -14.11 -13.19
CA LYS A 279 -1.06 -13.21 -13.97
C LYS A 279 -1.68 -12.10 -13.10
N ALA A 280 -2.05 -12.43 -11.87
CA ALA A 280 -2.61 -11.47 -10.92
C ALA A 280 -1.54 -10.49 -10.39
N LEU A 281 -0.29 -10.95 -10.22
CA LEU A 281 0.84 -10.09 -9.84
C LEU A 281 1.22 -9.12 -10.97
N ASP A 282 1.25 -9.61 -12.19
CA ASP A 282 1.55 -8.84 -13.40
C ASP A 282 0.49 -7.74 -13.61
N GLU A 283 -0.79 -8.10 -13.50
CA GLU A 283 -1.90 -7.17 -13.67
C GLU A 283 -1.94 -6.04 -12.63
N ILE A 284 -1.54 -6.30 -11.37
CA ILE A 284 -1.42 -5.24 -10.35
C ILE A 284 -0.14 -4.43 -10.52
N TYR A 285 0.92 -5.03 -11.06
CA TYR A 285 2.20 -4.37 -11.31
C TYR A 285 2.08 -3.35 -12.44
N GLU A 286 1.56 -3.75 -13.60
CA GLU A 286 1.28 -2.84 -14.73
C GLU A 286 0.36 -1.70 -14.31
N PHE A 287 -0.64 -2.03 -13.48
CA PHE A 287 -1.58 -1.03 -12.98
C PHE A 287 -0.91 -0.03 -12.02
N ALA A 288 0.01 -0.48 -11.16
CA ALA A 288 0.76 0.39 -10.27
C ALA A 288 1.75 1.27 -11.05
N GLU A 289 2.44 0.72 -12.07
CA GLU A 289 3.30 1.48 -12.98
C GLU A 289 2.52 2.55 -13.74
N SER A 290 1.29 2.25 -14.19
CA SER A 290 0.44 3.24 -14.87
C SER A 290 0.11 4.47 -14.00
N LEU A 291 0.26 4.34 -12.68
CA LEU A 291 0.06 5.40 -11.70
C LEU A 291 1.38 5.94 -11.12
N ASN A 292 2.54 5.55 -11.68
CA ASN A 292 3.88 5.86 -11.17
C ASN A 292 4.10 5.45 -9.70
N LEU A 293 3.52 4.32 -9.29
CA LEU A 293 3.66 3.77 -7.93
C LEU A 293 4.35 2.41 -7.94
N ASN A 294 5.28 2.19 -7.02
CA ASN A 294 5.85 0.87 -6.76
C ASN A 294 4.90 0.03 -5.89
N LEU A 295 4.80 -1.28 -6.16
CA LEU A 295 4.02 -2.19 -5.33
C LEU A 295 4.57 -2.26 -3.90
N ILE A 296 3.68 -2.45 -2.92
CA ILE A 296 4.05 -2.74 -1.53
C ILE A 296 3.50 -4.10 -1.07
N PRO A 297 4.05 -4.72 0.00
CA PRO A 297 3.58 -6.02 0.48
C PRO A 297 2.06 -6.09 0.76
N ARG A 298 1.44 -4.97 1.15
CA ARG A 298 0.00 -4.90 1.37
C ARG A 298 -0.81 -5.05 0.08
N ASP A 299 -0.37 -4.44 -1.02
CA ASP A 299 -1.05 -4.52 -2.34
C ASP A 299 -1.12 -5.98 -2.81
N VAL A 300 0.01 -6.67 -2.70
CA VAL A 300 0.18 -8.08 -3.05
C VAL A 300 -0.68 -8.98 -2.15
N SER A 301 -0.71 -8.69 -0.83
CA SER A 301 -1.56 -9.41 0.12
C SER A 301 -3.05 -9.24 -0.19
N LEU A 302 -3.47 -8.07 -0.66
CA LEU A 302 -4.85 -7.82 -1.07
C LEU A 302 -5.19 -8.50 -2.39
N ALA A 303 -4.23 -8.63 -3.31
CA ALA A 303 -4.43 -9.31 -4.58
C ALA A 303 -4.77 -10.79 -4.41
N LEU A 304 -4.26 -11.44 -3.36
CA LEU A 304 -4.65 -12.80 -2.95
C LEU A 304 -6.15 -12.92 -2.65
N ARG A 305 -6.76 -11.84 -2.14
CA ARG A 305 -8.19 -11.76 -1.83
C ARG A 305 -9.02 -11.23 -3.01
N GLY A 306 -8.37 -10.90 -4.12
CA GLY A 306 -8.97 -10.38 -5.35
C GLY A 306 -8.20 -9.19 -5.94
N VAL A 307 -7.86 -9.26 -7.23
CA VAL A 307 -7.13 -8.22 -7.97
C VAL A 307 -7.81 -6.85 -7.88
N LYS A 308 -9.15 -6.81 -7.95
CA LYS A 308 -9.92 -5.57 -7.81
C LYS A 308 -9.64 -4.84 -6.50
N LYS A 309 -9.52 -5.57 -5.38
CA LYS A 309 -9.23 -4.98 -4.07
C LYS A 309 -7.81 -4.41 -4.00
N ALA A 310 -6.86 -5.04 -4.67
CA ALA A 310 -5.50 -4.52 -4.78
C ALA A 310 -5.48 -3.24 -5.63
N LYS A 311 -6.14 -3.23 -6.80
CA LYS A 311 -6.25 -2.04 -7.65
C LYS A 311 -6.94 -0.87 -6.94
N ASP A 312 -7.98 -1.15 -6.16
CA ASP A 312 -8.67 -0.14 -5.34
C ASP A 312 -7.71 0.46 -4.30
N HIS A 313 -6.94 -0.37 -3.59
CA HIS A 313 -5.95 0.10 -2.62
C HIS A 313 -4.80 0.88 -3.26
N ILE A 314 -4.31 0.46 -4.44
CA ILE A 314 -3.29 1.17 -5.20
C ILE A 314 -3.81 2.56 -5.63
N LYS A 315 -5.06 2.65 -6.10
CA LYS A 315 -5.73 3.93 -6.42
C LYS A 315 -5.87 4.83 -5.20
N GLU A 316 -6.29 4.27 -4.06
CA GLU A 316 -6.38 5.01 -2.80
C GLU A 316 -5.01 5.58 -2.37
N ARG A 317 -3.95 4.78 -2.52
CA ARG A 317 -2.58 5.21 -2.21
C ARG A 317 -2.07 6.27 -3.18
N GLY A 318 -2.51 6.23 -4.43
CA GLY A 318 -2.32 7.30 -5.42
C GLY A 318 -3.19 8.55 -5.19
N GLY A 319 -3.98 8.60 -4.11
CA GLY A 319 -4.82 9.75 -3.75
C GLY A 319 -6.18 9.78 -4.45
N PHE A 320 -6.51 8.79 -5.28
CA PHE A 320 -7.75 8.76 -6.04
C PHE A 320 -8.91 8.13 -5.26
N LEU A 321 -9.95 8.91 -4.96
CA LEU A 321 -11.24 8.40 -4.48
C LEU A 321 -12.03 7.78 -5.65
N MET A 322 -12.64 6.61 -5.42
CA MET A 322 -13.27 5.82 -6.50
C MET A 322 -14.72 5.42 -6.19
N GLY A 323 -15.53 5.35 -7.25
CA GLY A 323 -16.90 4.83 -7.23
C GLY A 323 -17.80 5.51 -6.20
N SER A 324 -18.26 4.75 -5.22
CA SER A 324 -19.20 5.23 -4.18
C SER A 324 -18.63 6.35 -3.31
N ARG A 325 -17.30 6.39 -3.08
CA ARG A 325 -16.69 7.42 -2.22
C ARG A 325 -16.63 8.77 -2.91
N LYS A 326 -16.33 8.78 -4.21
CA LYS A 326 -16.38 10.00 -5.02
C LYS A 326 -17.81 10.54 -5.11
N LYS A 327 -18.78 9.68 -5.43
CA LYS A 327 -20.21 10.06 -5.41
C LYS A 327 -20.64 10.65 -4.06
N PHE A 328 -20.16 10.09 -2.96
CA PHE A 328 -20.46 10.60 -1.63
C PHE A 328 -19.76 11.94 -1.35
N GLN A 329 -18.50 12.11 -1.76
CA GLN A 329 -17.81 13.39 -1.69
C GLN A 329 -18.56 14.47 -2.49
N ASP A 330 -18.92 14.17 -3.74
CA ASP A 330 -19.66 15.10 -4.61
C ASP A 330 -21.00 15.50 -3.98
N HIS A 331 -21.69 14.54 -3.35
CA HIS A 331 -22.93 14.80 -2.62
C HIS A 331 -22.70 15.70 -1.39
N LEU A 332 -21.64 15.49 -0.60
CA LEU A 332 -21.29 16.37 0.52
C LEU A 332 -20.96 17.80 0.05
N ILE A 333 -20.27 17.93 -1.08
CA ILE A 333 -19.98 19.24 -1.69
C ILE A 333 -21.28 19.94 -2.10
N GLN A 334 -22.23 19.21 -2.70
CA GLN A 334 -23.56 19.75 -3.03
C GLN A 334 -24.34 20.22 -1.79
N LEU A 335 -24.17 19.54 -0.65
CA LEU A 335 -24.76 19.94 0.64
C LEU A 335 -24.06 21.17 1.25
N GLY A 336 -22.91 21.59 0.71
CA GLY A 336 -22.19 22.79 1.13
C GLY A 336 -21.02 22.52 2.09
N PHE A 337 -20.51 21.28 2.15
CA PHE A 337 -19.25 20.98 2.83
C PHE A 337 -18.06 21.55 2.04
N SER A 338 -16.98 21.90 2.74
CA SER A 338 -15.72 22.25 2.10
C SER A 338 -15.11 21.06 1.34
N GLU A 339 -14.37 21.33 0.26
CA GLU A 339 -13.69 20.29 -0.53
C GLU A 339 -12.73 19.44 0.33
N LYS A 340 -12.04 20.09 1.27
CA LYS A 340 -11.11 19.41 2.18
C LYS A 340 -11.85 18.44 3.12
N ASN A 341 -12.89 18.91 3.80
CA ASN A 341 -13.60 18.08 4.77
C ASN A 341 -14.45 17.01 4.09
N SER A 342 -15.06 17.30 2.93
CA SER A 342 -15.78 16.31 2.14
C SER A 342 -14.85 15.17 1.70
N TYR A 343 -13.61 15.48 1.31
CA TYR A 343 -12.58 14.46 1.02
C TYR A 343 -12.22 13.65 2.27
N GLU A 344 -11.95 14.30 3.40
CA GLU A 344 -11.59 13.63 4.66
C GLU A 344 -12.72 12.71 5.15
N ILE A 345 -13.96 13.18 5.14
CA ILE A 345 -15.15 12.40 5.49
C ILE A 345 -15.33 11.24 4.51
N ALA A 346 -15.26 11.46 3.19
CA ALA A 346 -15.45 10.40 2.21
C ALA A 346 -14.34 9.32 2.27
N ARG A 347 -13.14 9.70 2.69
CA ARG A 347 -12.02 8.78 2.92
C ARG A 347 -12.21 7.93 4.17
N GLN A 348 -12.67 8.53 5.27
CA GLN A 348 -12.75 7.88 6.58
C GLN A 348 -14.10 7.18 6.86
N ALA A 349 -15.19 7.66 6.27
CA ALA A 349 -16.52 7.12 6.50
C ALA A 349 -16.66 5.69 5.93
N LYS A 350 -17.25 4.80 6.73
CA LYS A 350 -17.69 3.49 6.28
C LYS A 350 -18.97 3.65 5.46
N ARG A 351 -19.10 2.93 4.34
CA ARG A 351 -20.27 2.99 3.43
C ARG A 351 -21.62 2.97 4.15
N ALA A 352 -21.75 2.17 5.21
CA ALA A 352 -22.98 2.04 5.97
C ALA A 352 -23.45 3.36 6.62
N ASN A 353 -22.54 4.32 6.88
CA ASN A 353 -22.85 5.53 7.64
C ASN A 353 -22.93 6.78 6.75
N ASN A 354 -22.76 6.64 5.44
CA ASN A 354 -22.76 7.79 4.51
C ASN A 354 -24.09 8.56 4.55
N HIS A 355 -25.21 7.84 4.54
CA HIS A 355 -26.55 8.43 4.61
C HIS A 355 -26.76 9.17 5.94
N GLN A 356 -26.31 8.59 7.06
CA GLN A 356 -26.47 9.20 8.38
C GLN A 356 -25.78 10.56 8.49
N ILE A 357 -24.61 10.74 7.87
CA ILE A 357 -23.88 12.02 7.92
C ILE A 357 -24.64 13.09 7.11
N ALA A 358 -25.06 12.75 5.88
CA ALA A 358 -25.81 13.66 5.02
C ALA A 358 -27.16 14.04 5.64
N GLU A 359 -27.95 13.04 6.03
CA GLU A 359 -29.27 13.24 6.65
C GLU A 359 -29.16 14.04 7.96
N SER A 360 -28.16 13.75 8.81
CA SER A 360 -27.99 14.50 10.06
C SER A 360 -27.63 15.96 9.81
N PHE A 361 -26.85 16.25 8.76
CA PHE A 361 -26.49 17.61 8.39
C PHE A 361 -27.72 18.37 7.88
N GLU A 362 -28.48 17.78 6.96
CA GLU A 362 -29.74 18.36 6.45
C GLU A 362 -30.75 18.58 7.57
N GLN A 363 -30.94 17.57 8.43
CA GLN A 363 -31.85 17.66 9.57
C GLN A 363 -31.43 18.78 10.54
N ALA A 364 -30.13 18.96 10.78
CA ALA A 364 -29.65 20.03 11.65
C ALA A 364 -29.94 21.43 11.08
N LEU A 365 -29.83 21.59 9.75
CA LEU A 365 -30.21 22.83 9.07
C LEU A 365 -31.72 23.05 9.05
N GLN A 366 -32.51 21.99 8.89
CA GLN A 366 -33.97 22.06 8.96
C GLN A 366 -34.43 22.48 10.36
N VAL A 367 -33.85 21.90 11.42
CA VAL A 367 -34.15 22.28 12.80
C VAL A 367 -33.79 23.74 13.08
N ALA A 368 -32.66 24.23 12.56
CA ALA A 368 -32.30 25.65 12.67
C ALA A 368 -33.32 26.58 11.99
N ARG A 369 -33.93 26.13 10.88
CA ARG A 369 -35.00 26.84 10.18
C ARG A 369 -36.32 26.80 10.94
N ASP A 370 -36.73 25.62 11.40
CA ASP A 370 -38.00 25.41 12.09
C ASP A 370 -38.04 26.14 13.43
N GLU A 371 -36.91 26.18 14.15
CA GLU A 371 -36.77 26.80 15.47
C GLU A 371 -36.10 28.18 15.39
N ILE A 372 -36.13 28.84 14.22
CA ILE A 372 -35.50 30.16 14.03
C ILE A 372 -36.08 31.23 14.96
N TYR A 373 -37.36 31.13 15.31
CA TYR A 373 -38.02 32.03 16.26
C TYR A 373 -37.40 31.98 17.65
N TRP A 374 -36.71 30.88 17.99
CA TRP A 374 -36.01 30.68 19.26
C TRP A 374 -34.53 31.03 19.15
N TYR A 375 -33.81 30.52 18.15
CA TYR A 375 -32.36 30.73 18.08
C TYR A 375 -31.94 32.02 17.39
N ARG A 376 -32.82 32.62 16.56
CA ARG A 376 -32.53 33.79 15.71
C ARG A 376 -31.35 33.58 14.76
N VAL A 377 -31.03 32.32 14.44
CA VAL A 377 -29.95 31.95 13.53
C VAL A 377 -30.55 31.48 12.21
N PRO A 378 -30.31 32.17 11.08
CA PRO A 378 -30.81 31.70 9.81
C PRO A 378 -30.06 30.44 9.36
N PRO A 379 -30.71 29.50 8.66
CA PRO A 379 -30.10 28.26 8.17
C PRO A 379 -28.99 28.51 7.10
N GLN A 380 -28.94 29.73 6.56
CA GLN A 380 -27.91 30.18 5.62
C GLN A 380 -26.65 30.72 6.32
N SER A 381 -26.63 30.76 7.66
CA SER A 381 -25.46 31.18 8.43
C SER A 381 -24.26 30.29 8.12
N GLN A 382 -23.23 30.87 7.50
CA GLN A 382 -21.97 30.17 7.17
C GLN A 382 -21.28 29.66 8.44
N THR A 383 -21.34 30.44 9.53
CA THR A 383 -20.82 30.04 10.84
C THR A 383 -21.49 28.79 11.39
N LEU A 384 -22.83 28.71 11.34
CA LEU A 384 -23.56 27.54 11.81
C LEU A 384 -23.21 26.31 10.95
N ARG A 385 -23.21 26.46 9.62
CA ARG A 385 -22.85 25.38 8.68
C ARG A 385 -21.46 24.84 8.97
N LYS A 386 -20.47 25.72 9.16
CA LYS A 386 -19.10 25.34 9.51
C LYS A 386 -19.04 24.57 10.83
N TYR A 387 -19.78 25.01 11.86
CA TYR A 387 -19.80 24.28 13.13
C TYR A 387 -20.43 22.89 13.01
N ILE A 388 -21.54 22.75 12.26
CA ILE A 388 -22.17 21.45 12.02
C ILE A 388 -21.23 20.55 11.21
N GLU A 389 -20.60 21.08 10.16
CA GLU A 389 -19.60 20.38 9.35
C GLU A 389 -18.42 19.87 10.19
N GLU A 390 -17.89 20.69 11.09
CA GLU A 390 -16.83 20.29 12.02
C GLU A 390 -17.26 19.15 12.96
N GLN A 391 -18.52 19.13 13.41
CA GLN A 391 -19.04 18.00 14.19
C GLN A 391 -19.17 16.74 13.33
N SER A 392 -19.60 16.89 12.07
CA SER A 392 -19.70 15.79 11.11
C SER A 392 -18.33 15.17 10.81
N CYS A 393 -17.27 15.98 10.74
CA CYS A 393 -15.89 15.49 10.61
C CYS A 393 -15.42 14.74 11.86
N LYS A 394 -15.70 15.28 13.05
CA LYS A 394 -15.24 14.71 14.32
C LYS A 394 -15.94 13.40 14.68
N HIS A 395 -17.23 13.26 14.34
CA HIS A 395 -18.08 12.19 14.85
C HIS A 395 -18.71 11.32 13.75
N LEU A 396 -17.98 11.02 12.68
CA LEU A 396 -18.44 10.30 11.47
C LEU A 396 -19.58 9.29 11.66
N SER A 397 -19.40 8.27 12.52
CA SER A 397 -20.41 7.21 12.72
C SER A 397 -21.49 7.52 13.75
N THR A 398 -21.39 8.63 14.46
CA THR A 398 -22.26 8.99 15.58
C THR A 398 -22.70 10.45 15.52
N VAL A 399 -22.67 11.06 14.32
CA VAL A 399 -23.03 12.47 14.11
C VAL A 399 -24.43 12.76 14.64
N ARG A 400 -25.40 11.91 14.28
CA ARG A 400 -26.79 11.99 14.75
C ARG A 400 -26.88 12.03 16.28
N ILE A 401 -26.26 11.05 16.95
CA ILE A 401 -26.26 10.94 18.41
C ILE A 401 -25.63 12.18 19.06
N HIS A 402 -24.53 12.68 18.48
CA HIS A 402 -23.86 13.85 19.02
C HIS A 402 -24.67 15.14 18.83
N LEU A 403 -25.23 15.35 17.64
CA LEU A 403 -26.00 16.55 17.33
C LEU A 403 -27.31 16.58 18.11
N PHE A 404 -28.08 15.50 18.08
CA PHE A 404 -29.44 15.46 18.62
C PHE A 404 -29.47 14.87 20.03
N ASP A 405 -29.15 13.59 20.23
CA ASP A 405 -29.34 12.90 21.51
C ASP A 405 -28.47 13.48 22.65
N ARG A 406 -27.24 13.92 22.33
CA ARG A 406 -26.33 14.59 23.29
C ARG A 406 -26.50 16.12 23.32
N GLY A 407 -27.44 16.67 22.55
CA GLY A 407 -27.78 18.09 22.53
C GLY A 407 -26.68 19.04 22.06
N ARG A 408 -25.71 18.59 21.24
CA ARG A 408 -24.67 19.51 20.72
C ARG A 408 -25.25 20.54 19.77
N LEU A 409 -26.29 20.21 19.00
CA LEU A 409 -26.92 21.15 18.08
C LEU A 409 -27.48 22.37 18.83
N ASN A 410 -28.17 22.15 19.96
CA ASN A 410 -28.66 23.21 20.84
C ASN A 410 -27.51 24.15 21.26
N LYS A 411 -26.39 23.59 21.73
CA LYS A 411 -25.21 24.38 22.12
C LYS A 411 -24.64 25.22 20.97
N LEU A 412 -24.57 24.66 19.76
CA LEU A 412 -24.07 25.38 18.58
C LEU A 412 -25.01 26.51 18.16
N LEU A 413 -26.32 26.28 18.22
CA LEU A 413 -27.34 27.28 17.91
C LEU A 413 -27.33 28.42 18.93
N LEU A 414 -27.25 28.11 20.23
CA LEU A 414 -27.09 29.11 21.30
C LEU A 414 -25.81 29.93 21.11
N LEU A 415 -24.69 29.28 20.80
CA LEU A 415 -23.41 29.96 20.57
C LEU A 415 -23.50 30.93 19.38
N THR A 416 -24.18 30.53 18.31
CA THR A 416 -24.32 31.36 17.11
C THR A 416 -25.31 32.51 17.34
N GLY A 417 -26.37 32.28 18.13
CA GLY A 417 -27.37 33.30 18.48
C GLY A 417 -26.88 34.35 19.50
N LYS A 418 -25.84 34.04 20.28
CA LYS A 418 -25.28 34.94 21.30
C LYS A 418 -24.96 36.34 20.78
N SER A 419 -24.39 36.47 19.58
CA SER A 419 -24.07 37.79 19.01
C SER A 419 -25.31 38.68 18.87
N SER A 420 -26.47 38.10 18.51
CA SER A 420 -27.73 38.83 18.39
C SER A 420 -28.24 39.26 19.76
N ILE A 421 -28.11 38.39 20.77
CA ILE A 421 -28.48 38.70 22.16
C ILE A 421 -27.63 39.85 22.71
N ARG A 422 -26.31 39.82 22.50
CA ARG A 422 -25.39 40.88 22.96
C ARG A 422 -25.76 42.24 22.39
N LYS A 423 -25.99 42.30 21.07
CA LYS A 423 -26.41 43.53 20.38
C LYS A 423 -27.71 44.08 20.96
N TYR A 424 -28.66 43.20 21.27
CA TYR A 424 -29.94 43.61 21.84
C TYR A 424 -29.81 44.11 23.29
N LEU A 425 -29.01 43.44 24.13
CA LEU A 425 -28.76 43.89 25.49
C LEU A 425 -28.13 45.29 25.52
N ILE A 426 -27.15 45.55 24.64
CA ILE A 426 -26.51 46.88 24.51
C ILE A 426 -27.54 47.92 24.08
N LYS A 427 -28.43 47.59 23.14
CA LYS A 427 -29.50 48.49 22.70
C LYS A 427 -30.44 48.91 23.84
N VAL A 428 -30.79 47.96 24.72
CA VAL A 428 -31.80 48.20 25.77
C VAL A 428 -31.21 48.88 27.00
N TYR A 429 -30.01 48.49 27.42
CA TYR A 429 -29.44 48.91 28.70
C TYR A 429 -28.16 49.75 28.59
N GLY A 430 -27.63 49.96 27.38
CA GLY A 430 -26.37 50.69 27.15
C GLY A 430 -25.14 49.80 27.04
N GLU A 431 -24.00 50.40 26.66
CA GLU A 431 -22.73 49.68 26.40
C GLU A 431 -22.13 49.07 27.68
N ASP A 432 -22.27 49.75 28.82
CA ASP A 432 -21.70 49.37 30.13
C ASP A 432 -22.21 48.02 30.68
N VAL A 433 -23.29 47.49 30.08
CA VAL A 433 -23.89 46.22 30.49
C VAL A 433 -22.94 45.04 30.29
N VAL A 434 -22.02 45.16 29.33
CA VAL A 434 -21.02 44.12 29.05
C VAL A 434 -20.02 43.99 30.20
N ASP A 435 -19.77 45.07 30.94
CA ASP A 435 -18.80 45.12 32.04
C ASP A 435 -19.41 44.68 33.39
N LEU A 436 -20.73 44.43 33.45
CA LEU A 436 -21.37 43.92 34.65
C LEU A 436 -20.90 42.51 34.97
N HIS A 437 -20.57 42.26 36.24
CA HIS A 437 -20.20 40.92 36.72
C HIS A 437 -21.27 39.85 36.44
N CYS A 438 -22.55 40.24 36.32
CA CYS A 438 -23.65 39.32 36.00
C CYS A 438 -23.93 39.14 34.50
N TYR A 439 -23.15 39.76 33.60
CA TYR A 439 -23.40 39.76 32.15
C TYR A 439 -23.54 38.36 31.56
N PHE A 440 -22.72 37.40 32.00
CA PHE A 440 -22.82 36.00 31.54
C PHE A 440 -24.18 35.35 31.82
N ARG A 441 -24.91 35.80 32.85
CA ARG A 441 -26.28 35.34 33.16
C ARG A 441 -27.33 36.02 32.29
N LEU A 442 -27.05 37.24 31.82
CA LEU A 442 -27.90 38.00 30.90
C LEU A 442 -27.77 37.53 29.46
N GLU A 443 -26.58 37.07 29.06
CA GLU A 443 -26.26 36.60 27.71
C GLU A 443 -26.86 35.21 27.39
N THR A 444 -28.11 35.00 27.81
CA THR A 444 -28.87 33.78 27.55
C THR A 444 -30.15 34.12 26.81
N ILE A 445 -30.56 33.20 25.94
CA ILE A 445 -31.69 33.42 25.04
C ILE A 445 -33.02 33.55 25.80
N HIS A 446 -33.13 32.89 26.95
CA HIS A 446 -34.28 33.03 27.85
C HIS A 446 -34.43 34.46 28.39
N GLN A 447 -33.33 35.13 28.74
CA GLN A 447 -33.39 36.51 29.24
C GLN A 447 -33.70 37.49 28.12
N TYR A 448 -33.17 37.24 26.91
CA TYR A 448 -33.57 37.97 25.71
C TYR A 448 -35.10 37.93 25.51
N TYR A 449 -35.73 36.76 25.65
CA TYR A 449 -37.18 36.65 25.47
C TYR A 449 -38.01 37.28 26.59
N LYS A 450 -37.54 37.25 27.83
CA LYS A 450 -38.18 38.02 28.89
C LYS A 450 -38.13 39.51 28.61
N LEU A 451 -36.98 40.03 28.15
CA LEU A 451 -36.87 41.44 27.77
C LEU A 451 -37.81 41.80 26.62
N LYS A 452 -37.89 40.93 25.61
CA LYS A 452 -38.83 41.09 24.49
C LYS A 452 -40.28 41.10 24.95
N PHE A 453 -40.63 40.29 25.95
CA PHE A 453 -41.95 40.36 26.55
C PHE A 453 -42.25 41.76 27.09
N PHE A 454 -41.36 42.33 27.91
CA PHE A 454 -41.55 43.68 28.46
C PHE A 454 -41.55 44.76 27.36
N GLU A 455 -40.72 44.66 26.33
CA GLU A 455 -40.74 45.61 25.20
C GLU A 455 -42.10 45.67 24.48
N TYR A 456 -42.78 44.52 24.32
CA TYR A 456 -44.03 44.44 23.55
C TYR A 456 -45.31 44.54 24.37
N HIS A 457 -45.27 44.17 25.65
CA HIS A 457 -46.46 44.03 26.49
C HIS A 457 -46.50 45.01 27.68
N ASP A 458 -45.37 45.60 28.06
CA ASP A 458 -45.27 46.56 29.15
C ASP A 458 -44.69 47.90 28.65
N SER A 459 -44.98 48.98 29.36
CA SER A 459 -44.36 50.28 29.16
C SER A 459 -43.04 50.43 29.91
N HIS A 460 -42.81 49.61 30.95
CA HIS A 460 -41.61 49.66 31.76
C HIS A 460 -40.69 48.47 31.50
N VAL A 461 -39.43 48.76 31.12
CA VAL A 461 -38.38 47.74 30.99
C VAL A 461 -37.78 47.49 32.38
N PRO A 462 -37.76 46.24 32.89
CA PRO A 462 -37.22 45.94 34.21
C PRO A 462 -35.72 46.21 34.26
N SER A 463 -35.20 46.55 35.45
CA SER A 463 -33.76 46.63 35.67
C SER A 463 -33.08 45.27 35.47
N VAL A 464 -31.76 45.28 35.24
CA VAL A 464 -30.93 44.07 35.13
C VAL A 464 -31.15 43.11 36.30
N SER A 465 -31.27 43.64 37.53
CA SER A 465 -31.45 42.83 38.73
C SER A 465 -32.81 42.15 38.78
N GLU A 466 -33.87 42.85 38.34
CA GLU A 466 -35.25 42.34 38.33
C GLU A 466 -35.41 41.26 37.27
N LEU A 467 -34.90 41.49 36.06
CA LEU A 467 -34.96 40.53 34.97
C LEU A 467 -34.38 39.17 35.34
N ILE A 468 -33.21 39.17 35.99
CA ILE A 468 -32.53 37.94 36.43
C ILE A 468 -33.34 37.21 37.51
N LYS A 469 -34.02 37.95 38.40
CA LYS A 469 -34.82 37.38 39.51
C LYS A 469 -36.12 36.71 39.02
N ILE A 470 -36.65 37.08 37.86
CA ILE A 470 -37.84 36.45 37.30
C ILE A 470 -37.52 35.00 36.94
N SER A 471 -38.05 34.04 37.72
CA SER A 471 -37.92 32.61 37.43
C SER A 471 -38.83 32.19 36.27
N ARG A 472 -38.56 31.05 35.62
CA ARG A 472 -39.44 30.50 34.56
C ARG A 472 -40.86 30.21 35.07
N LYS A 473 -40.97 29.70 36.31
CA LYS A 473 -42.26 29.49 36.98
C LYS A 473 -43.02 30.80 37.20
N GLY A 474 -42.33 31.86 37.61
CA GLY A 474 -42.92 33.19 37.79
C GLY A 474 -43.24 33.90 36.47
N PHE A 475 -42.52 33.58 35.39
CA PHE A 475 -42.73 34.16 34.06
C PHE A 475 -43.97 33.59 33.35
N ARG A 476 -44.29 32.31 33.55
CA ARG A 476 -45.43 31.64 32.91
C ARG A 476 -46.77 32.39 33.03
N PRO A 477 -47.24 32.83 34.22
CA PRO A 477 -48.50 33.57 34.32
C PRO A 477 -48.48 34.89 33.54
N LEU A 478 -47.35 35.62 33.55
CA LEU A 478 -47.18 36.86 32.79
C LEU A 478 -47.32 36.62 31.28
N VAL A 479 -46.73 35.55 30.79
CA VAL A 479 -46.79 35.17 29.36
C VAL A 479 -48.23 34.85 28.93
N ILE A 480 -48.99 34.12 29.74
CA ILE A 480 -50.38 33.77 29.45
C ILE A 480 -51.24 35.03 29.43
N GLU A 481 -51.07 35.92 30.42
CA GLU A 481 -51.78 37.21 30.47
C GLU A 481 -51.45 38.10 29.28
N GLY A 482 -50.16 38.27 28.96
CA GLY A 482 -49.71 39.05 27.81
C GLY A 482 -50.21 38.48 26.48
N PHE A 483 -50.25 37.15 26.33
CA PHE A 483 -50.84 36.52 25.14
C PHE A 483 -52.32 36.85 24.97
N ASN A 484 -53.11 36.73 26.04
CA ASN A 484 -54.54 37.07 26.01
C ASN A 484 -54.76 38.56 25.71
N ALA A 485 -53.97 39.44 26.32
CA ALA A 485 -54.00 40.87 26.06
C ALA A 485 -53.65 41.19 24.59
N PHE A 486 -52.62 40.53 24.04
CA PHE A 486 -52.18 40.70 22.66
C PHE A 486 -53.25 40.26 21.66
N ILE A 487 -53.84 39.09 21.86
CA ILE A 487 -54.94 38.58 21.03
C ILE A 487 -56.12 39.54 21.04
N LYS A 488 -56.53 40.02 22.23
CA LYS A 488 -57.63 40.98 22.38
C LYS A 488 -57.33 42.30 21.67
N LYS A 489 -56.12 42.85 21.86
CA LYS A 489 -55.67 44.11 21.24
C LYS A 489 -55.65 44.03 19.71
N ARG A 490 -55.22 42.89 19.16
CA ARG A 490 -55.08 42.66 17.71
C ARG A 490 -56.34 42.04 17.07
N ARG A 491 -57.38 41.74 17.85
CA ARG A 491 -58.62 41.07 17.41
C ARG A 491 -58.35 39.77 16.65
N LEU A 492 -57.47 38.94 17.22
CA LEU A 492 -57.09 37.65 16.64
C LEU A 492 -57.95 36.53 17.23
N THR A 493 -58.13 35.45 16.46
CA THR A 493 -58.78 34.21 16.91
C THR A 493 -57.86 33.05 16.53
N ILE A 494 -57.38 32.29 17.52
CA ILE A 494 -56.55 31.12 17.31
C ILE A 494 -57.45 29.90 17.10
N PRO A 495 -57.42 29.23 15.94
CA PRO A 495 -58.19 28.02 15.74
C PRO A 495 -57.78 26.94 16.75
N GLN A 496 -58.77 26.25 17.33
CA GLN A 496 -58.54 25.18 18.32
C GLN A 496 -57.55 24.13 17.80
N LYS A 497 -57.67 23.74 16.53
CA LYS A 497 -56.75 22.81 15.87
C LYS A 497 -55.29 23.28 15.91
N LEU A 498 -55.04 24.56 15.63
CA LEU A 498 -53.69 25.12 15.64
C LEU A 498 -53.12 25.15 17.07
N TYR A 499 -53.97 25.46 18.06
CA TYR A 499 -53.58 25.43 19.47
C TYR A 499 -53.18 24.02 19.93
N GLU A 500 -53.96 23.00 19.54
CA GLU A 500 -53.67 21.59 19.81
C GLU A 500 -52.40 21.09 19.10
N GLU A 501 -52.18 21.50 17.84
CA GLU A 501 -50.93 21.22 17.12
C GLU A 501 -49.72 21.82 17.88
N MET A 502 -49.85 23.06 18.39
CA MET A 502 -48.77 23.74 19.12
C MET A 502 -48.48 23.11 20.49
N SER A 503 -49.52 22.65 21.19
CA SER A 503 -49.36 22.05 22.52
C SER A 503 -48.74 20.65 22.45
N ARG A 504 -49.02 19.88 21.39
CA ARG A 504 -48.44 18.56 21.16
C ARG A 504 -47.01 18.61 20.62
N TYR A 505 -46.66 19.66 19.90
CA TYR A 505 -45.33 19.79 19.31
C TYR A 505 -44.26 19.94 20.40
N GLN A 506 -43.20 19.12 20.31
CA GLN A 506 -42.00 19.24 21.14
C GLN A 506 -40.81 19.63 20.26
N SER A 507 -39.99 20.55 20.77
CA SER A 507 -38.74 20.94 20.15
C SER A 507 -37.78 19.76 19.95
N VAL A 508 -37.18 19.70 18.76
CA VAL A 508 -36.15 18.70 18.42
C VAL A 508 -34.86 18.93 19.20
N THR A 509 -34.55 20.18 19.54
CA THR A 509 -33.37 20.53 20.37
C THR A 509 -33.64 20.49 21.87
N SER A 510 -34.86 20.12 22.26
CA SER A 510 -35.32 20.01 23.66
C SER A 510 -35.03 21.28 24.47
N TRP A 511 -35.19 22.46 23.87
CA TRP A 511 -35.03 23.73 24.59
C TRP A 511 -36.20 24.02 25.54
N GLU A 512 -37.34 23.35 25.33
CA GLU A 512 -38.56 23.52 26.13
C GLU A 512 -38.36 23.00 27.56
N ASP A 513 -38.75 23.79 28.55
CA ASP A 513 -38.76 23.40 29.96
C ASP A 513 -40.19 23.04 30.43
N PRO A 514 -40.37 22.45 31.62
CA PRO A 514 -41.71 22.08 32.13
C PRO A 514 -42.68 23.26 32.34
N HIS A 515 -42.19 24.50 32.24
CA HIS A 515 -42.98 25.72 32.38
C HIS A 515 -43.25 26.43 31.05
N THR A 516 -42.65 26.00 29.94
CA THR A 516 -42.93 26.52 28.60
C THR A 516 -44.38 26.22 28.20
N SER A 517 -45.15 27.26 27.90
CA SER A 517 -46.56 27.14 27.55
C SER A 517 -46.79 27.29 26.03
N PRO A 518 -47.92 26.79 25.47
CA PRO A 518 -48.25 27.00 24.06
C PRO A 518 -48.34 28.49 23.69
N GLU A 519 -48.82 29.33 24.61
CA GLU A 519 -48.89 30.79 24.47
C GLU A 519 -47.51 31.40 24.27
N GLU A 520 -46.51 30.95 25.04
CA GLU A 520 -45.12 31.35 24.85
C GLU A 520 -44.65 31.02 23.44
N LYS A 521 -44.93 29.80 22.96
CA LYS A 521 -44.55 29.35 21.61
C LYS A 521 -45.18 30.22 20.52
N PHE A 522 -46.41 30.69 20.70
CA PHE A 522 -47.04 31.63 19.76
C PHE A 522 -46.40 33.02 19.83
N LEU A 523 -46.23 33.57 21.04
CA LEU A 523 -45.63 34.90 21.23
C LEU A 523 -44.22 34.96 20.65
N LEU A 524 -43.39 33.93 20.83
CA LEU A 524 -42.05 33.86 20.25
C LEU A 524 -42.07 34.00 18.72
N ARG A 525 -43.04 33.35 18.05
CA ARG A 525 -43.23 33.46 16.59
C ARG A 525 -43.76 34.83 16.18
N PHE A 526 -44.69 35.40 16.96
CA PHE A 526 -45.21 36.75 16.71
C PHE A 526 -44.12 37.80 16.84
N TRP A 527 -43.37 37.79 17.95
CA TRP A 527 -42.25 38.69 18.19
C TRP A 527 -41.17 38.51 17.12
N PHE A 528 -40.93 37.28 16.66
CA PHE A 528 -40.01 37.06 15.55
C PHE A 528 -40.39 37.88 14.32
N LEU A 529 -41.63 37.77 13.84
CA LEU A 529 -42.08 38.52 12.66
C LEU A 529 -42.16 40.03 12.91
N MET A 530 -42.59 40.45 14.10
CA MET A 530 -42.65 41.87 14.48
C MET A 530 -41.27 42.53 14.53
N ASP A 531 -40.23 41.82 14.94
CA ASP A 531 -38.85 42.33 14.92
C ASP A 531 -38.38 42.65 13.48
N TYR A 532 -39.02 42.07 12.45
CA TYR A 532 -38.78 42.35 11.03
C TYR A 532 -39.86 43.27 10.42
N GLY A 533 -40.65 43.98 11.24
CA GLY A 533 -41.61 44.98 10.78
C GLY A 533 -42.96 44.43 10.32
N VAL A 534 -43.22 43.12 10.48
CA VAL A 534 -44.47 42.50 10.04
C VAL A 534 -45.55 42.63 11.12
N SER A 535 -46.73 43.15 10.75
CA SER A 535 -47.89 43.20 11.64
C SER A 535 -48.62 41.85 11.64
N ILE A 536 -48.90 41.32 12.84
CA ILE A 536 -49.65 40.08 13.01
C ILE A 536 -51.14 40.31 12.72
N THR A 537 -51.68 39.57 11.75
CA THR A 537 -53.08 39.67 11.29
C THR A 537 -53.76 38.30 11.26
N GLN A 538 -55.10 38.29 11.28
CA GLN A 538 -55.88 37.05 11.23
C GLN A 538 -55.58 36.22 9.97
N GLY A 539 -55.43 36.88 8.82
CA GLY A 539 -55.12 36.19 7.56
C GLY A 539 -53.81 35.39 7.59
N MET A 540 -52.84 35.77 8.43
CA MET A 540 -51.60 34.99 8.62
C MET A 540 -51.82 33.71 9.41
N ILE A 541 -52.71 33.77 10.41
CA ILE A 541 -53.12 32.61 11.20
C ILE A 541 -53.88 31.63 10.32
N ASP A 542 -54.82 32.14 9.51
CA ASP A 542 -55.65 31.32 8.62
C ASP A 542 -54.83 30.64 7.51
N ARG A 543 -53.79 31.33 6.99
CA ARG A 543 -52.80 30.75 6.07
C ARG A 543 -51.89 29.69 6.71
N GLY A 544 -51.92 29.55 8.04
CA GLY A 544 -51.17 28.53 8.76
C GLY A 544 -49.68 28.83 8.94
N ILE A 545 -49.26 30.10 8.86
CA ILE A 545 -47.84 30.50 8.99
C ILE A 545 -47.27 30.11 10.37
N PHE A 546 -48.11 30.12 11.41
CA PHE A 546 -47.71 29.86 12.78
C PHE A 546 -47.75 28.39 13.18
N LYS A 547 -47.96 27.47 12.24
CA LYS A 547 -47.89 26.04 12.51
C LYS A 547 -46.47 25.62 12.92
N PRO A 548 -46.32 24.57 13.75
CA PRO A 548 -45.01 23.97 13.99
C PRO A 548 -44.33 23.55 12.68
N GLY A 549 -43.04 23.87 12.50
CA GLY A 549 -42.33 23.67 11.23
C GLY A 549 -42.65 24.68 10.13
N GLY A 550 -43.46 25.70 10.41
CA GLY A 550 -43.71 26.81 9.48
C GLY A 550 -42.45 27.63 9.20
N ASP A 551 -42.17 27.86 7.92
CA ASP A 551 -40.97 28.61 7.49
C ASP A 551 -41.15 30.13 7.61
N LEU A 552 -40.97 30.64 8.83
CA LEU A 552 -41.09 32.07 9.13
C LEU A 552 -40.07 32.91 8.35
N TRP A 553 -38.88 32.37 8.08
CA TRP A 553 -37.84 33.09 7.34
C TRP A 553 -38.13 33.18 5.85
N GLY A 554 -38.60 32.09 5.23
CA GLY A 554 -39.02 32.12 3.84
C GLY A 554 -40.20 33.05 3.62
N TYR A 555 -41.14 33.13 4.58
CA TYR A 555 -42.22 34.10 4.51
C TYR A 555 -41.71 35.55 4.42
N LEU A 556 -40.73 35.92 5.26
CA LEU A 556 -40.11 37.25 5.23
C LEU A 556 -39.43 37.55 3.87
N LYS A 557 -38.73 36.56 3.29
CA LYS A 557 -38.09 36.72 1.96
C LYS A 557 -39.09 36.91 0.83
N VAL A 558 -40.26 36.28 0.89
CA VAL A 558 -41.30 36.42 -0.13
C VAL A 558 -41.92 37.82 -0.09
N GLN A 559 -42.04 38.42 1.10
CA GLN A 559 -42.50 39.81 1.22
C GLN A 559 -41.50 40.82 0.65
N ASP A 560 -40.18 40.60 0.80
CA ASP A 560 -39.14 41.43 0.18
C ASP A 560 -39.19 41.44 -1.36
N SER A 561 -39.71 40.37 -1.99
CA SER A 561 -39.90 40.33 -3.45
C SER A 561 -41.14 41.05 -3.95
N GLU A 562 -42.20 41.17 -3.14
CA GLU A 562 -43.44 41.89 -3.49
C GLU A 562 -43.42 43.37 -3.03
N CYS A 563 -42.52 43.74 -2.10
CA CYS A 563 -42.33 45.12 -1.62
C CYS A 563 -41.21 45.88 -2.35
N ARG A 564 -41.02 45.62 -3.65
CA ARG A 564 -40.39 46.58 -4.58
C ARG A 564 -41.48 47.33 -5.33
N ILE A 565 -42.05 48.35 -4.71
CA ILE A 565 -42.70 49.48 -5.41
C ILE A 565 -41.88 50.72 -5.08
#